data_AF-A0A352L1A5-F1
#
_entry.id   AF-A0A352L1A5-F1
#
_cell.length_a   1.000
_cell.length_b   1.000
_cell.length_c   1.000
_cell.angle_alpha   90.00
_cell.angle_beta   90.00
_cell.angle_gamma   90.00
#
_symmetry.space_group_name_H-M   'P 1'
#
loop_
_entity.id
_entity.type
_entity.pdbx_description
1 polymer ?
#
loop_
_entity_poly.entity_id
_entity_poly.type
_entity_poly.pdbx_seq_one_letter_code
_entity_poly.pdbx_strand_id
1 'polypeptide(L)' 'MRPRLRLFTGSDEPETAVLQEPEATIKLGELTRILSDAIIWDRTWVSDFADDEVRVSADLYEILSLYSRMKPSA' A
#
# COMPACT_ATOMS: atom_id res chain seq x y z
N MET A 1 49.20 -21.31 -20.07
CA MET A 1 48.38 -20.26 -19.45
C MET A 1 47.46 -20.90 -18.43
N ARG A 2 47.49 -20.50 -17.16
CA ARG A 2 46.61 -21.05 -16.12
C ARG A 2 45.42 -20.08 -15.90
N PRO A 3 44.17 -20.48 -16.18
CA PRO A 3 43.02 -19.62 -15.91
C PRO A 3 42.87 -19.46 -14.39
N ARG A 4 42.81 -18.22 -13.91
CA ARG A 4 42.66 -17.89 -12.50
C ARG A 4 41.21 -17.50 -12.24
N LEU A 5 40.44 -18.45 -11.72
CA LEU A 5 39.07 -18.22 -11.29
C LEU A 5 39.08 -17.27 -10.09
N ARG A 6 38.34 -16.16 -10.18
CA ARG A 6 38.12 -15.25 -9.06
C ARG A 6 36.85 -15.71 -8.34
N LEU A 7 36.99 -16.15 -7.10
CA LEU A 7 35.87 -16.42 -6.21
C LEU A 7 35.25 -15.07 -5.82
N PHE A 8 33.98 -14.88 -6.18
CA PHE A 8 33.16 -13.81 -5.64
C PHE A 8 32.63 -14.29 -4.29
N THR A 9 33.29 -13.88 -3.20
CA THR A 9 32.68 -13.98 -1.87
C THR A 9 31.64 -12.87 -1.82
N GLY A 10 30.39 -13.20 -2.15
CA GLY A 10 29.27 -12.31 -1.88
C GLY A 10 29.38 -11.90 -0.42
N SER A 11 29.45 -10.58 -0.21
CA SER A 11 29.55 -10.00 1.12
C SER A 11 28.56 -10.68 2.05
N ASP A 12 29.07 -11.08 3.21
CA ASP A 12 28.33 -11.67 4.32
C ASP A 12 27.46 -10.58 4.97
N GLU A 13 26.47 -10.09 4.22
CA GLU A 13 25.36 -9.33 4.76
C GLU A 13 24.11 -10.15 4.51
N PRO A 14 23.49 -10.75 5.54
CA PRO A 14 22.10 -11.14 5.46
C PRO A 14 21.25 -9.86 5.56
N GLU A 15 21.46 -8.90 4.67
CA GLU A 15 20.43 -7.93 4.40
C GLU A 15 19.46 -8.67 3.48
N THR A 16 18.53 -9.39 4.12
CA THR A 16 17.24 -9.69 3.53
C THR A 16 16.74 -8.41 2.89
N ALA A 17 17.03 -8.24 1.61
CA ALA A 17 16.43 -7.22 0.77
C ALA A 17 14.96 -7.60 0.71
N VAL A 18 14.20 -7.09 1.69
CA VAL A 18 12.76 -7.10 1.67
C VAL A 18 12.43 -6.37 0.37
N LEU A 19 12.00 -7.12 -0.65
CA LEU A 19 11.55 -6.54 -1.90
C LEU A 19 10.34 -5.67 -1.52
N GLN A 20 10.59 -4.38 -1.25
CA GLN A 20 9.51 -3.44 -0.97
C GLN A 20 8.64 -3.42 -2.22
N GLU A 21 7.39 -3.84 -2.07
CA GLU A 21 6.41 -3.67 -3.11
C GLU A 21 6.38 -2.19 -3.50
N PRO A 22 6.29 -1.86 -4.80
CA PRO A 22 6.35 -0.49 -5.25
C PRO A 22 5.17 0.30 -4.67
N GLU A 23 5.45 1.18 -3.70
CA GLU A 23 4.45 2.12 -3.18
C GLU A 23 4.10 3.14 -4.26
N ALA A 24 2.81 3.24 -4.60
CA ALA A 24 2.30 4.23 -5.54
C ALA A 24 1.56 5.34 -4.79
N THR A 25 1.89 6.59 -5.09
CA THR A 25 1.21 7.76 -4.51
C THR A 25 0.13 8.27 -5.46
N ILE A 26 -1.12 8.33 -4.99
CA ILE A 26 -2.27 8.89 -5.72
C ILE A 26 -2.89 10.04 -4.93
N LYS A 27 -3.51 11.01 -5.61
CA LYS A 27 -4.23 12.10 -4.94
C LYS A 27 -5.48 11.54 -4.26
N LEU A 28 -5.78 12.00 -3.04
CA LEU A 28 -6.98 11.59 -2.32
C LEU A 28 -8.27 11.80 -3.14
N GLY A 29 -8.40 12.94 -3.83
CA GLY A 29 -9.57 13.22 -4.66
C GLY A 29 -9.72 12.30 -5.88
N GLU A 30 -8.62 11.75 -6.37
CA GLU A 30 -8.64 10.76 -7.45
C GLU A 30 -9.03 9.38 -6.89
N LEU A 31 -8.45 9.00 -5.75
CA LEU A 31 -8.80 7.77 -5.04
C LEU A 31 -10.30 7.72 -4.68
N THR A 32 -10.83 8.79 -4.07
CA THR A 32 -12.25 8.83 -3.66
C THR A 32 -13.19 8.75 -4.87
N ARG A 33 -12.81 9.36 -6.00
CA ARG A 33 -13.58 9.26 -7.25
C ARG A 33 -13.61 7.83 -7.80
N ILE A 34 -12.46 7.16 -7.85
CA ILE A 34 -12.35 5.77 -8.34
C ILE A 34 -13.17 4.82 -7.45
N LEU A 35 -13.01 4.92 -6.13
CA LEU A 35 -13.74 4.08 -5.18
C LEU A 35 -15.25 4.35 -5.24
N SER A 36 -15.67 5.61 -5.36
CA SER A 36 -17.10 5.95 -5.47
C SER A 36 -17.72 5.34 -6.73
N ASP A 37 -17.06 5.46 -7.88
CA ASP A 37 -17.53 4.86 -9.13
C ASP A 37 -17.58 3.32 -9.00
N ALA A 38 -16.54 2.71 -8.45
CA ALA A 38 -16.48 1.28 -8.25
C ALA A 38 -17.61 0.76 -7.35
N ILE A 39 -17.94 1.47 -6.27
CA ILE A 39 -19.06 1.12 -5.37
C ILE A 39 -20.40 1.31 -6.06
N ILE A 40 -20.62 2.42 -6.77
CA ILE A 40 -21.86 2.71 -7.50
C ILE A 40 -22.15 1.63 -8.55
N TRP A 41 -21.12 1.12 -9.21
CA TRP A 41 -21.23 0.09 -10.25
C TRP A 41 -20.99 -1.34 -9.75
N ASP A 42 -21.03 -1.56 -8.42
CA ASP A 42 -20.88 -2.87 -7.77
C ASP A 42 -19.67 -3.68 -8.28
N ARG A 43 -18.52 -3.00 -8.38
CA ARG A 43 -17.28 -3.63 -8.82
C ARG A 43 -16.72 -4.51 -7.71
N THR A 44 -16.59 -5.80 -7.99
CA THR A 44 -16.17 -6.81 -7.02
C THR A 44 -14.73 -6.64 -6.51
N TRP A 45 -13.85 -5.99 -7.26
CA TRP A 45 -12.45 -5.85 -6.83
C TRP A 45 -12.30 -5.04 -5.56
N VAL A 46 -13.23 -4.13 -5.22
CA VAL A 46 -13.11 -3.28 -4.02
C VAL A 46 -13.15 -4.12 -2.74
N SER A 47 -13.97 -5.18 -2.71
CA SER A 47 -14.03 -6.08 -1.56
C SER A 47 -12.76 -6.91 -1.40
N ASP A 48 -11.99 -7.11 -2.48
CA ASP A 48 -10.73 -7.86 -2.42
C ASP A 48 -9.67 -7.11 -1.59
N PHE A 49 -9.83 -5.80 -1.39
CA PHE A 49 -8.94 -4.94 -0.59
C PHE A 49 -9.56 -4.49 0.75
N ALA A 50 -10.65 -5.14 1.20
CA ALA A 50 -11.39 -4.70 2.39
C ALA A 50 -10.58 -4.78 3.69
N ASP A 51 -9.64 -5.73 3.78
CA ASP A 51 -8.80 -5.97 4.96
C ASP A 51 -7.40 -5.32 4.83
N ASP A 52 -7.11 -4.64 3.72
CA ASP A 52 -5.80 -4.05 3.45
C ASP A 52 -5.59 -2.73 4.20
N GLU A 53 -4.38 -2.55 4.74
CA GLU A 53 -4.00 -1.30 5.41
C GLU A 53 -3.58 -0.22 4.39
N VAL A 54 -4.20 0.95 4.48
CA VAL A 54 -3.87 2.11 3.65
C VAL A 54 -3.12 3.16 4.47
N ARG A 55 -1.93 3.53 4.02
CA ARG A 55 -1.14 4.62 4.65
C ARG A 55 -1.73 5.97 4.27
N VAL A 56 -2.12 6.76 5.28
CA VAL A 56 -2.63 8.13 5.14
C VAL A 56 -1.85 9.08 6.04
N SER A 57 -1.92 10.39 5.81
CA SER A 57 -1.36 11.36 6.75
C SER A 57 -2.10 11.32 8.09
N ALA A 58 -1.40 11.64 9.17
CA ALA A 58 -1.98 11.69 10.52
C ALA A 58 -3.20 12.63 10.58
N ASP A 59 -3.08 13.84 9.99
CA ASP A 59 -4.17 14.81 9.94
C ASP A 59 -5.44 14.24 9.26
N LEU A 60 -5.27 13.51 8.15
CA LEU A 60 -6.40 12.91 7.44
C LEU A 60 -7.03 11.78 8.26
N TYR A 61 -6.20 10.94 8.86
CA TYR A 61 -6.66 9.85 9.73
C TYR A 61 -7.51 10.37 10.90
N GLU A 62 -7.09 11.46 11.55
CA GLU A 62 -7.84 12.06 12.66
C GLU A 62 -9.23 12.52 12.21
N ILE A 63 -9.32 13.21 11.07
CA ILE A 63 -10.59 13.69 10.52
C ILE A 63 -11.51 12.53 10.15
N LEU A 64 -10.99 11.50 9.47
CA LEU A 64 -11.75 10.30 9.11
C LEU A 64 -12.26 9.56 10.35
N SER A 65 -11.42 9.44 11.38
CA SER A 65 -11.76 8.79 12.64
C SER A 65 -12.86 9.54 13.39
N LEU A 66 -12.78 10.88 13.43
CA LEU A 66 -13.83 11.72 14.01
C LEU A 66 -15.14 11.58 13.24
N TYR A 67 -15.09 11.66 11.91
CA TYR A 67 -16.26 11.52 11.07
C TYR A 67 -16.95 10.15 11.25
N SER A 68 -16.17 9.06 11.29
CA SER A 68 -16.69 7.70 11.49
C SER A 68 -17.46 7.56 12.81
N ARG A 69 -16.92 8.12 13.91
CA ARG A 69 -17.59 8.12 15.22
C ARG A 69 -18.88 8.96 15.24
N MET A 70 -18.96 10.00 14.42
CA MET A 70 -20.14 10.85 14.33
C MET A 70 -21.27 10.23 13.51
N LYS A 71 -20.96 9.24 12.65
CA LYS A 71 -22.00 8.52 11.93
C LYS A 71 -22.82 7.76 12.97
N PRO A 72 -24.12 8.06 13.15
CA PRO A 72 -24.93 7.30 14.09
C PRO A 72 -24.81 5.83 13.69
N SER A 73 -24.42 4.99 14.64
CA SER A 73 -24.55 3.54 14.52
C SER A 73 -25.97 3.29 14.05
N ALA A 74 -26.12 2.79 12.83
CA ALA A 74 -27.42 2.39 12.28
C ALA A 74 -28.01 1.24 13.11
#